data_AF-A0A2S4PRI8-F1
#
_entry.id   AF-A0A2S4PRI8-F1
#
_cell.length_a   1.000
_cell.length_b   1.000
_cell.length_c   1.000
_cell.angle_alpha   90.00
_cell.angle_beta   90.00
_cell.angle_gamma   90.00
#
_symmetry.space_group_name_H-M   'P 1'
#
loop_
_entity.id
_entity.type
_entity.pdbx_description
1 polymer ?
#
loop_
_entity_poly.entity_id
_entity_poly.type
_entity_poly.pdbx_seq_one_letter_code
_entity_poly.pdbx_strand_id
1 'polypeptide(L)'
;MIQLKTMLNCIDNSGAAIVECVKVMRMKRHARIGDRIIVVVQKQRNFGPESGPGASVSTTAANKVRRGDIRHAVVVRTAKKTQRPDGSVVKFDDNACVLINKTGEPIGTRLN
;
A
#
# COMPACT_ATOMS: atom_id res chain seq x y z
N MET A 1 1.55 -13.58 3.84
CA MET A 1 2.76 -13.86 3.06
C MET A 1 2.61 -13.17 1.72
N ILE A 2 3.56 -12.33 1.34
CA ILE A 2 3.51 -11.50 0.12
C ILE A 2 4.72 -11.83 -0.76
N GLN A 3 4.50 -11.94 -2.07
CA GLN A 3 5.55 -12.21 -3.06
C GLN A 3 5.38 -11.31 -4.29
N LEU A 4 6.26 -11.47 -5.27
CA LEU A 4 6.14 -10.81 -6.57
C LEU A 4 4.73 -11.01 -7.16
N LYS A 5 4.19 -9.96 -7.77
CA LYS A 5 2.84 -9.90 -8.37
C LYS A 5 1.68 -10.08 -7.40
N THR A 6 1.94 -10.10 -6.08
CA THR A 6 0.85 -10.11 -5.09
C THR A 6 0.16 -8.75 -5.10
N MET A 7 -1.17 -8.76 -5.20
CA MET A 7 -2.01 -7.57 -5.06
C MET A 7 -2.31 -7.32 -3.58
N LEU A 8 -2.21 -6.05 -3.16
CA LEU A 8 -2.51 -5.61 -1.81
C LEU A 8 -3.44 -4.41 -1.84
N ASN A 9 -4.33 -4.35 -0.84
CA ASN A 9 -5.09 -3.15 -0.54
C ASN A 9 -4.15 -2.12 0.09
N CYS A 10 -4.09 -0.92 -0.51
CA CYS A 10 -3.47 0.20 0.17
C CYS A 10 -4.50 0.76 1.16
N ILE A 11 -4.14 0.86 2.44
CA ILE A 11 -5.07 1.28 3.52
C ILE A 11 -4.70 2.63 4.13
N ASP A 12 -3.99 3.48 3.39
CA ASP A 12 -3.76 4.87 3.78
C ASP A 12 -4.58 5.84 2.91
N ASN A 13 -4.57 7.13 3.24
CA ASN A 13 -5.19 8.18 2.44
C ASN A 13 -4.23 8.82 1.42
N SER A 14 -3.22 8.11 0.92
CA SER A 14 -2.28 8.63 -0.10
C SER A 14 -2.94 8.79 -1.48
N GLY A 15 -4.02 8.07 -1.74
CA GLY A 15 -4.71 8.01 -3.03
C GLY A 15 -4.58 6.68 -3.77
N ALA A 16 -3.72 5.76 -3.32
CA ALA A 16 -3.71 4.40 -3.84
C ALA A 16 -4.88 3.58 -3.25
N ALA A 17 -5.53 2.79 -4.10
CA ALA A 17 -6.53 1.80 -3.69
C ALA A 17 -5.92 0.39 -3.67
N ILE A 18 -5.31 0.01 -4.80
CA ILE A 18 -4.72 -1.31 -5.00
C ILE A 18 -3.31 -1.15 -5.54
N VAL A 19 -2.38 -1.93 -4.99
CA VAL A 19 -0.98 -1.95 -5.40
C VAL A 19 -0.51 -3.37 -5.66
N GLU A 20 0.48 -3.53 -6.54
CA GLU A 20 1.11 -4.81 -6.85
C GLU A 20 2.54 -4.83 -6.32
N CYS A 21 2.92 -5.90 -5.62
CA CYS A 21 4.30 -6.08 -5.15
C CYS A 21 5.25 -6.41 -6.31
N VAL A 22 6.26 -5.58 -6.52
CA VAL A 22 7.30 -5.75 -7.55
C VAL A 22 8.68 -6.09 -6.98
N LYS A 23 8.89 -5.94 -5.68
CA LYS A 23 10.12 -6.39 -5.01
C LYS A 23 9.91 -6.60 -3.51
N VAL A 24 10.40 -7.71 -2.99
CA VAL A 24 10.55 -7.94 -1.54
C VAL A 24 11.95 -7.49 -1.12
N MET A 25 12.05 -6.67 -0.08
CA MET A 25 13.34 -6.14 0.39
C MET A 25 14.11 -7.17 1.25
N ARG A 26 15.39 -6.86 1.54
CA ARG A 26 16.28 -7.66 2.41
C ARG A 26 16.53 -9.09 1.90
N MET A 27 16.55 -9.29 0.58
CA MET A 27 16.84 -10.58 -0.08
C MET A 27 15.96 -11.75 0.42
N LYS A 28 14.73 -11.46 0.86
CA LYS A 28 13.75 -12.48 1.27
C LYS A 28 12.95 -12.95 0.05
N ARG A 29 12.59 -14.25 0.04
CA ARG A 29 11.67 -14.81 -0.97
C ARG A 29 10.24 -14.30 -0.82
N HIS A 30 9.81 -14.02 0.42
CA HIS A 30 8.47 -13.54 0.73
C HIS A 30 8.51 -12.51 1.87
N ALA A 31 7.59 -11.54 1.84
CA ALA A 31 7.38 -10.57 2.91
C ALA A 31 6.31 -11.04 3.91
N ARG A 32 6.51 -10.69 5.18
CA ARG A 32 5.55 -10.88 6.28
C ARG A 32 5.07 -9.50 6.79
N ILE A 33 4.15 -9.51 7.76
CA ILE A 33 3.71 -8.28 8.44
C ILE A 33 4.96 -7.57 9.02
N GLY A 34 5.08 -6.26 8.79
CA GLY A 34 6.21 -5.41 9.17
C GLY A 34 7.34 -5.33 8.14
N ASP A 35 7.37 -6.19 7.11
CA ASP A 35 8.41 -6.13 6.08
C ASP A 35 8.15 -5.00 5.06
N ARG A 36 9.23 -4.36 4.60
CA ARG A 36 9.22 -3.39 3.51
C ARG A 36 9.20 -4.08 2.14
N ILE A 37 8.39 -3.56 1.23
CA ILE A 37 8.27 -4.00 -0.17
C ILE A 37 8.30 -2.79 -1.11
N ILE A 38 8.61 -3.02 -2.38
CA ILE A 38 8.36 -2.05 -3.45
C ILE A 38 7.09 -2.48 -4.18
N VAL A 39 6.22 -1.52 -4.44
CA VAL A 39 4.94 -1.72 -5.09
C VAL A 39 4.75 -0.77 -6.27
N VAL A 40 3.93 -1.17 -7.24
CA VAL A 40 3.40 -0.29 -8.27
C VAL A 40 1.90 -0.05 -8.02
N VAL A 41 1.45 1.21 -8.13
CA VAL A 41 0.04 1.56 -7.96
C VAL A 41 -0.78 1.09 -9.16
N GLN A 42 -1.71 0.17 -8.94
CA GLN A 42 -2.55 -0.40 -9.99
C GLN A 42 -3.91 0.29 -10.11
N LYS A 43 -4.50 0.69 -8.97
CA LYS A 43 -5.75 1.47 -8.92
C LYS A 43 -5.61 2.62 -7.94
N GLN A 44 -6.13 3.79 -8.31
CA GLN A 44 -6.26 4.95 -7.43
C GLN A 44 -7.66 4.99 -6.83
N ARG A 45 -7.80 5.66 -5.69
CA ARG A 45 -9.11 6.07 -5.17
C ARG A 45 -9.52 7.35 -5.88
N ASN A 46 -10.71 7.35 -6.47
CA ASN A 46 -11.30 8.56 -7.05
C ASN A 46 -11.86 9.40 -5.90
N PHE A 47 -11.22 10.52 -5.58
CA PHE A 47 -11.80 11.52 -4.69
C PHE A 47 -12.62 12.51 -5.54
N GLY A 48 -13.80 12.09 -6.02
CA GLY A 48 -14.76 12.95 -6.74
C GLY A 48 -14.25 13.59 -8.06
N PRO A 49 -15.13 14.25 -8.84
CA PRO A 49 -14.74 14.85 -10.11
C PRO A 49 -14.30 16.29 -9.88
N GLU A 50 -13.23 16.72 -10.56
CA GLU A 50 -13.26 17.91 -11.42
C GLU A 50 -12.18 17.75 -12.52
N SER A 51 -12.46 16.84 -13.46
CA SER A 51 -11.84 16.89 -14.79
C SER A 51 -12.89 17.41 -15.78
N GLY A 52 -13.37 18.62 -15.53
CA GLY A 52 -14.01 19.47 -16.54
C GLY A 52 -12.96 20.42 -17.11
N PRO A 53 -13.01 20.78 -18.41
CA PRO A 53 -12.09 21.76 -18.97
C PRO A 53 -12.36 23.12 -18.32
N GLY A 54 -11.45 23.57 -17.44
CA GLY A 54 -11.53 24.86 -16.75
C GLY A 54 -11.59 24.82 -15.22
N ALA A 55 -11.62 23.63 -14.60
CA ALA A 55 -11.51 23.52 -13.15
C ALA A 55 -10.06 23.75 -12.68
N SER A 56 -9.82 24.84 -11.96
CA SER A 56 -8.59 25.05 -11.21
C SER A 56 -8.53 24.02 -10.08
N VAL A 57 -7.72 22.98 -10.24
CA VAL A 57 -7.46 21.94 -9.23
C VAL A 57 -7.03 22.61 -7.93
N SER A 58 -7.94 22.71 -6.95
CA SER A 58 -7.56 23.10 -5.60
C SER A 58 -6.54 22.08 -5.09
N THR A 59 -5.29 22.52 -4.98
CA THR A 59 -4.10 21.68 -4.79
C THR A 59 -4.00 21.12 -3.36
N THR A 60 -5.09 21.18 -2.58
CA THR A 60 -5.12 20.89 -1.14
C THR A 60 -5.61 19.48 -0.79
N ALA A 61 -6.28 18.77 -1.70
CA ALA A 61 -6.59 17.33 -1.54
C ALA A 61 -6.09 16.49 -2.72
N ALA A 62 -4.99 16.94 -3.35
CA ALA A 62 -4.38 16.23 -4.47
C ALA A 62 -3.94 14.82 -4.04
N ASN A 63 -4.45 13.82 -4.74
CA ASN A 63 -3.93 12.45 -4.66
C ASN A 63 -2.40 12.48 -4.73
N LYS A 64 -1.73 12.09 -3.63
CA LYS A 64 -0.25 12.13 -3.52
C LYS A 64 0.43 11.13 -4.45
N VAL A 65 -0.33 10.15 -4.95
CA VAL A 65 0.16 9.07 -5.82
C VAL A 65 -0.74 8.89 -7.03
N ARG A 66 -0.12 8.54 -8.17
CA ARG A 66 -0.78 8.22 -9.45
C ARG A 66 -0.72 6.74 -9.79
N ARG A 67 -1.65 6.27 -10.62
CA ARG A 67 -1.57 4.92 -11.19
C ARG A 67 -0.26 4.80 -11.99
N GLY A 68 0.45 3.69 -11.81
CA GLY A 68 1.78 3.46 -12.39
C GLY A 68 2.93 3.93 -11.51
N ASP A 69 2.68 4.71 -10.45
CA ASP A 69 3.76 5.13 -9.55
C ASP A 69 4.38 3.92 -8.84
N ILE A 70 5.72 3.89 -8.80
CA ILE A 70 6.49 2.93 -8.01
C ILE A 70 6.79 3.55 -6.63
N ARG A 71 6.37 2.88 -5.56
CA ARG A 71 6.48 3.37 -4.17
C ARG A 71 7.02 2.28 -3.24
N HIS A 72 7.55 2.70 -2.10
CA HIS A 72 7.83 1.77 -1.00
C HIS A 72 6.55 1.58 -0.18
N ALA A 73 6.40 0.41 0.43
CA ALA A 73 5.29 0.13 1.32
C ALA A 73 5.71 -0.81 2.46
N VAL A 74 4.95 -0.78 3.56
CA VAL A 74 5.06 -1.75 4.66
C VAL A 74 3.83 -2.63 4.66
N VAL A 75 4.02 -3.95 4.76
CA VAL A 75 2.93 -4.92 4.90
C VAL A 75 2.35 -4.83 6.30
N VAL A 76 1.04 -4.60 6.43
CA VAL A 76 0.38 -4.44 7.73
C VAL A 76 -0.58 -5.59 8.07
N ARG A 77 -1.14 -6.24 7.05
CA ARG A 77 -2.02 -7.41 7.20
C ARG A 77 -1.74 -8.43 6.12
N THR A 78 -1.92 -9.71 6.45
CA THR A 78 -1.87 -10.78 5.44
C THR A 78 -2.92 -11.85 5.67
N ALA A 79 -3.51 -12.35 4.58
CA ALA A 79 -4.50 -13.42 4.61
C ALA A 79 -3.90 -14.80 4.97
N LYS A 80 -2.58 -14.96 4.84
CA LYS A 80 -1.88 -16.15 5.32
C LYS A 80 -1.77 -16.10 6.84
N LYS A 81 -2.21 -17.18 7.50
CA LYS A 81 -2.03 -17.42 8.94
C LYS A 81 -0.58 -17.19 9.36
N THR A 82 -0.38 -16.44 10.44
CA THR A 82 0.93 -16.23 11.07
C THR A 82 0.82 -16.59 12.55
N GLN A 83 1.72 -17.45 13.01
CA GLN A 83 1.79 -17.84 14.42
C GLN A 83 2.68 -16.86 15.20
N ARG A 84 2.23 -16.47 16.39
CA ARG A 84 2.96 -15.64 17.34
C ARG A 84 3.78 -16.51 18.30
N PRO A 85 4.77 -15.94 19.02
CA PRO A 85 5.61 -16.70 19.95
C PRO A 85 4.85 -17.41 21.08
N ASP A 86 3.70 -16.88 21.48
CA ASP A 86 2.79 -17.46 22.48
C ASP A 86 1.94 -18.63 21.94
N GLY A 87 2.14 -19.02 20.68
CA GLY A 87 1.41 -20.09 20.00
C GLY A 87 0.09 -19.64 19.36
N SER A 88 -0.42 -18.44 19.67
CA SER A 88 -1.63 -17.91 19.05
C SER A 88 -1.45 -17.66 17.55
N VAL A 89 -2.54 -17.76 16.78
CA VAL A 89 -2.51 -17.62 15.31
C VAL A 89 -3.39 -16.47 14.88
N VAL A 90 -2.84 -15.56 14.09
CA VAL A 90 -3.58 -14.46 13.47
C VAL A 90 -3.75 -14.72 11.98
N LYS A 91 -4.97 -14.49 11.49
CA LYS A 91 -5.32 -14.48 10.06
C LYS A 91 -6.21 -13.26 9.80
N PHE A 92 -5.87 -12.49 8.77
CA PHE A 92 -6.73 -11.42 8.28
C PHE A 92 -7.55 -11.88 7.08
N ASP A 93 -8.57 -11.12 6.71
CA ASP A 93 -9.40 -11.43 5.54
C ASP A 93 -8.66 -11.12 4.22
N ASP A 94 -7.78 -10.12 4.23
CA ASP A 94 -7.07 -9.63 3.05
C ASP A 94 -5.55 -9.41 3.28
N ASN A 95 -4.87 -9.00 2.20
CA ASN A 95 -3.50 -8.50 2.26
C ASN A 95 -3.53 -6.97 2.12
N ALA A 96 -2.89 -6.27 3.06
CA ALA A 96 -2.88 -4.82 3.06
C ALA A 96 -1.49 -4.24 3.33
N CYS A 97 -1.27 -3.03 2.82
CA CYS A 97 -0.06 -2.25 3.05
C CYS A 97 -0.33 -0.75 3.20
N VAL A 98 0.67 -0.04 3.72
CA VAL A 98 0.72 1.42 3.82
C VAL A 98 1.90 1.92 3.01
N LEU A 99 1.71 2.99 2.23
CA LEU A 99 2.79 3.56 1.43
C LEU A 99 3.71 4.40 2.31
N ILE A 100 5.00 4.26 2.05
CA ILE A 100 6.07 5.01 2.73
C ILE A 100 7.01 5.61 1.70
N ASN A 101 7.72 6.67 2.09
CA ASN A 101 8.86 7.17 1.34
C ASN A 101 10.11 6.27 1.55
N LYS A 102 11.25 6.65 0.98
CA LYS A 102 12.50 5.88 1.10
C LYS A 102 13.10 5.90 2.52
N THR A 103 12.90 6.98 3.28
CA THR A 103 13.36 7.10 4.67
C THR A 103 12.53 6.22 5.61
N GLY A 104 11.27 5.94 5.23
CA GLY A 104 10.36 5.06 5.95
C GLY A 104 9.16 5.76 6.57
N GLU A 105 8.97 7.04 6.28
CA GLU A 105 7.86 7.84 6.78
C GLU A 105 6.60 7.58 5.91
N PRO A 106 5.41 7.53 6.51
CA PRO A 106 4.15 7.37 5.78
C PRO A 106 3.91 8.47 4.74
N ILE A 107 3.41 8.09 3.57
CA ILE A 107 2.94 9.06 2.55
C ILE A 107 1.56 9.61 2.94
N GLY A 108 0.66 8.72 3.38
CA GLY A 108 -0.64 9.11 3.94
C GLY A 108 -0.50 9.73 5.33
N THR A 109 -1.51 10.51 5.72
CA THR A 109 -1.63 11.08 7.07
C THR A 109 -2.59 10.27 7.95
N ARG A 110 -3.41 9.39 7.38
CA ARG A 110 -4.41 8.56 8.06
C ARG A 110 -4.42 7.14 7.51
N LEU A 111 -4.82 6.20 8.36
CA LEU A 111 -5.07 4.80 8.03
C LEU A 111 -6.57 4.53 8.14
N ASN A 112 -7.13 3.79 7.16
CA ASN A 112 -8.56 3.47 7.08
C ASN A 112 -8.78 1.96 7.11
#